data_AF-A0A2H5V302-F1
#
_entry.id   AF-A0A2H5V302-F1
#
_cell.length_a   1.000
_cell.length_b   1.000
_cell.length_c   1.000
_cell.angle_alpha   90.00
_cell.angle_beta   90.00
_cell.angle_gamma   90.00
#
_symmetry.space_group_name_H-M   'P 1'
#
loop_
_entity.id
_entity.type
_entity.pdbx_description
1 polymer ?
#
loop_
_entity_poly.entity_id
_entity_poly.type
_entity_poly.pdbx_seq_one_letter_code
_entity_poly.pdbx_strand_id
1 'polypeptide(L)'
;MPSKITLGLILSAAGMTISLAAPLIHIALVSSGIESVLALEAAPGLPLHLLLSVVGVPIALSGLFLFRRGVREELSAERMISLDREAVIQSLEERGVIKEGNVNTLEGLRRSSEAESLRRGIKVKSAGLSLICPKCGFETPLGGSKCRNCGEKFAKSSDPIRACPICGGDLASAQRIGDDIYVCGICFSELEIDQQTARRIFV
;
A
#
# COMPACT_ATOMS: atom_id res chain seq x y z
N MET A 1 12.57 -15.38 -4.87
CA MET A 1 12.08 -16.17 -6.02
C MET A 1 11.15 -15.28 -6.82
N PRO A 2 11.40 -15.06 -8.13
CA PRO A 2 10.52 -14.20 -8.94
C PRO A 2 9.10 -14.80 -8.98
N SER A 3 8.08 -13.96 -8.81
CA SER A 3 6.69 -14.43 -8.89
C SER A 3 6.36 -14.83 -10.33
N LYS A 4 5.42 -15.76 -10.51
CA LYS A 4 4.96 -16.23 -11.83
C LYS A 4 4.50 -15.07 -12.72
N ILE A 5 3.97 -14.01 -12.11
CA ILE A 5 3.52 -12.78 -12.78
C ILE A 5 4.71 -11.99 -13.34
N THR A 6 5.74 -11.77 -12.52
CA THR A 6 6.95 -11.06 -12.96
C THR A 6 7.63 -11.81 -14.11
N LEU A 7 7.64 -13.15 -14.04
CA LEU A 7 8.22 -14.00 -15.07
C LEU A 7 7.42 -13.91 -16.38
N GLY A 8 6.09 -13.93 -16.33
CA GLY A 8 5.22 -13.75 -17.50
C GLY A 8 5.32 -12.35 -18.13
N LEU A 9 5.48 -11.32 -17.30
CA LEU A 9 5.65 -9.94 -17.76
C LEU A 9 7.01 -9.73 -18.44
N ILE A 10 8.09 -10.25 -17.86
CA ILE A 10 9.43 -10.21 -18.45
C ILE A 10 9.45 -10.97 -19.79
N LEU A 11 8.83 -12.15 -19.85
CA LEU A 11 8.77 -12.95 -21.07
C LEU A 11 7.97 -12.23 -22.18
N SER A 12 6.87 -11.56 -21.84
CA SER A 12 6.05 -10.80 -22.77
C SER A 12 6.76 -9.54 -23.29
N ALA A 13 7.44 -8.82 -22.40
CA ALA A 13 8.24 -7.65 -22.76
C ALA A 13 9.41 -8.04 -23.69
N ALA A 14 10.11 -9.13 -23.38
CA ALA A 14 11.17 -9.65 -24.22
C ALA A 14 10.64 -10.08 -25.60
N GLY A 15 9.51 -10.80 -25.65
CA GLY A 15 8.87 -11.21 -26.90
C GLY A 15 8.45 -10.03 -27.80
N MET A 16 7.86 -8.97 -27.21
CA MET A 16 7.55 -7.75 -27.96
C MET A 16 8.79 -7.04 -28.46
N THR A 17 9.85 -6.97 -27.64
CA THR A 17 11.09 -6.30 -28.03
C THR A 17 11.75 -7.02 -29.21
N ILE A 18 11.78 -8.35 -29.21
CA ILE A 18 12.31 -9.14 -30.33
C ILE A 18 11.44 -8.98 -31.58
N SER A 19 10.12 -9.01 -31.44
CA SER A 19 9.20 -8.88 -32.58
C SER A 19 9.19 -7.47 -33.20
N LEU A 20 9.48 -6.42 -32.42
CA LEU A 20 9.53 -5.04 -32.89
C LEU A 20 10.93 -4.61 -33.33
N ALA A 21 11.99 -5.21 -32.79
CA ALA A 21 13.36 -4.89 -33.18
C ALA A 21 13.60 -5.14 -34.67
N ALA A 22 13.14 -6.26 -35.22
CA ALA A 22 13.33 -6.60 -36.63
C ALA A 22 12.71 -5.55 -37.61
N PRO A 23 11.42 -5.18 -37.48
CA PRO A 23 10.83 -4.15 -38.35
C PRO A 23 11.40 -2.75 -38.08
N LEU A 24 11.74 -2.40 -36.83
CA LEU A 24 12.37 -1.11 -36.52
C LEU A 24 13.77 -0.97 -37.12
N ILE A 25 14.58 -2.03 -37.04
CA ILE A 25 15.89 -2.08 -37.69
C ILE A 25 15.74 -1.99 -39.21
N HIS A 26 14.73 -2.64 -39.79
CA HIS A 26 14.45 -2.55 -41.22
C HIS A 26 14.07 -1.12 -41.66
N ILE A 27 13.17 -0.45 -40.92
CA ILE A 27 12.78 0.94 -41.21
C ILE A 27 13.99 1.88 -41.07
N ALA A 28 14.82 1.66 -40.05
CA ALA A 28 16.04 2.45 -39.82
C ALA A 28 17.12 2.21 -40.89
N LEU A 29 17.24 0.99 -41.42
CA LEU A 29 18.21 0.70 -42.49
C LEU A 29 17.74 1.24 -43.84
N VAL A 30 16.44 1.12 -44.15
CA VAL A 30 15.85 1.70 -45.38
C VAL A 30 16.00 3.22 -45.38
N SER A 31 15.81 3.89 -44.24
CA SER A 31 16.02 5.35 -44.15
C SER A 31 17.49 5.77 -44.29
N SER A 32 18.44 4.86 -44.03
CA SER A 32 19.88 5.10 -44.16
C SER A 32 20.45 4.82 -45.56
N GLY A 33 19.65 4.29 -46.50
CA GLY A 33 20.06 4.05 -47.89
C GLY A 33 21.01 2.86 -48.09
N ILE A 34 21.11 1.95 -47.11
CA ILE A 34 22.00 0.77 -47.14
C ILE A 34 21.16 -0.48 -47.39
N GLU A 35 20.66 -0.64 -48.61
CA GLU A 35 19.83 -1.78 -49.06
C GLU A 35 20.58 -3.13 -49.03
N SER A 36 21.91 -3.12 -48.89
CA SER A 36 22.78 -4.27 -49.18
C SER A 36 23.00 -5.28 -48.03
N VAL A 37 22.54 -4.99 -46.81
CA VAL A 37 22.80 -5.87 -45.65
C VAL A 37 21.62 -6.83 -45.36
N LEU A 38 20.44 -6.57 -45.91
CA LEU A 38 19.22 -7.37 -45.71
C LEU A 38 18.76 -8.16 -46.94
N ALA A 39 19.44 -8.02 -48.07
CA ALA A 39 19.30 -8.91 -49.24
C ALA A 39 20.00 -10.27 -49.07
N LEU A 40 20.43 -10.60 -47.85
CA LEU A 40 20.97 -11.91 -47.53
C LEU A 40 19.79 -12.91 -47.48
N GLU A 41 19.46 -13.45 -48.65
CA GLU A 41 18.50 -14.52 -48.84
C GLU A 41 18.92 -15.75 -48.01
N ALA A 42 18.23 -16.01 -46.90
CA ALA A 42 18.39 -17.28 -46.18
C ALA A 42 17.83 -18.47 -46.98
N ALA A 43 16.96 -18.20 -47.96
CA ALA A 43 16.41 -19.12 -48.94
C ALA A 43 15.97 -18.32 -50.19
N PRO A 44 15.96 -18.90 -51.41
CA PRO A 44 15.63 -18.17 -52.63
C PRO A 44 14.22 -17.57 -52.54
N GLY A 45 14.11 -16.25 -52.64
CA GLY A 45 12.84 -15.52 -52.63
C GLY A 45 12.18 -15.32 -51.26
N LEU A 46 12.84 -15.65 -50.13
CA LEU A 46 12.29 -15.40 -48.80
C LEU A 46 13.16 -14.43 -47.99
N PRO A 47 12.69 -13.20 -47.72
CA PRO A 47 13.48 -12.21 -47.02
C PRO A 47 13.55 -12.50 -45.51
N LEU A 48 14.72 -12.29 -44.90
CA LEU A 48 15.03 -12.68 -43.52
C LEU A 48 14.06 -12.10 -42.47
N HIS A 49 13.52 -10.90 -42.72
CA HIS A 49 12.55 -10.25 -41.83
C HIS A 49 11.24 -11.04 -41.69
N LEU A 50 10.85 -11.77 -42.73
CA LEU A 50 9.66 -12.62 -42.76
C LEU A 50 9.85 -13.84 -41.87
N LEU A 51 11.06 -14.43 -41.88
CA LEU A 51 11.45 -15.51 -40.96
C LEU A 51 11.45 -15.05 -39.50
N LEU A 52 12.00 -13.88 -39.19
CA LEU A 52 11.96 -13.33 -37.83
C LEU A 52 10.53 -13.06 -37.34
N SER A 53 9.65 -12.58 -38.21
CA SER A 53 8.24 -12.37 -37.88
C SER A 53 7.52 -13.69 -37.59
N VAL A 54 7.74 -14.72 -38.43
CA VAL A 54 7.14 -16.05 -38.26
C VAL A 54 7.57 -16.72 -36.95
N VAL A 55 8.81 -16.50 -36.50
CA VAL A 55 9.31 -17.04 -35.23
C VAL A 55 8.89 -16.19 -34.03
N GLY A 56 8.76 -14.87 -34.17
CA GLY A 56 8.40 -13.96 -33.08
C GLY A 56 6.95 -14.09 -32.61
N VAL A 57 6.01 -14.30 -33.53
CA VAL A 57 4.57 -14.41 -33.24
C VAL A 57 4.23 -15.54 -32.25
N PRO A 58 4.68 -16.80 -32.41
CA PRO A 58 4.36 -17.88 -31.47
C PRO A 58 4.96 -17.65 -30.07
N ILE A 59 6.13 -17.00 -29.98
CA ILE A 59 6.75 -16.65 -28.69
C ILE A 59 5.91 -15.59 -27.98
N ALA A 60 5.48 -14.54 -28.70
CA ALA A 60 4.61 -13.49 -28.15
C ALA A 60 3.24 -14.05 -27.71
N LEU A 61 2.62 -14.92 -28.51
CA LEU A 61 1.36 -15.60 -28.16
C LEU A 61 1.52 -16.47 -26.91
N SER A 62 2.63 -17.20 -26.79
CA SER A 62 2.91 -18.03 -25.62
C SER A 62 3.10 -17.19 -24.35
N GLY A 63 3.82 -16.07 -24.44
CA GLY A 63 3.98 -15.12 -23.33
C GLY A 63 2.64 -14.52 -22.89
N LEU A 64 1.83 -14.07 -23.85
CA LEU A 64 0.49 -13.51 -23.58
C LEU A 64 -0.46 -14.54 -22.96
N PHE A 65 -0.39 -15.81 -23.41
CA PHE A 65 -1.21 -16.89 -22.86
C PHE A 65 -0.86 -17.17 -21.39
N LEU A 66 0.43 -17.27 -21.06
CA LEU A 66 0.90 -17.46 -19.69
C LEU A 66 0.55 -16.26 -18.81
N PHE A 67 0.67 -15.04 -19.32
CA PHE A 67 0.27 -13.83 -18.61
C PHE A 67 -1.23 -13.82 -18.30
N ARG A 68 -2.09 -14.08 -19.30
CA ARG A 68 -3.55 -14.15 -19.09
C ARG A 68 -3.93 -15.22 -18.08
N ARG A 69 -3.25 -16.37 -18.11
CA ARG A 69 -3.50 -17.45 -17.15
C ARG A 69 -3.08 -17.04 -15.73
N GLY A 70 -1.90 -16.45 -15.56
CA GLY A 70 -1.42 -15.97 -14.27
C GLY A 70 -2.32 -14.90 -13.65
N VAL A 71 -2.75 -13.91 -14.45
CA VAL A 71 -3.69 -12.87 -14.00
C VAL A 71 -5.03 -13.47 -13.58
N ARG A 72 -5.55 -14.47 -14.30
CA ARG A 72 -6.81 -15.13 -13.97
C ARG A 72 -6.73 -15.92 -12.66
N GLU A 73 -5.60 -16.53 -12.35
CA GLU A 73 -5.37 -17.28 -11.11
C GLU A 73 -5.32 -16.34 -9.90
N GLU A 74 -4.66 -15.18 -10.00
CA GLU A 74 -4.65 -14.15 -8.94
C GLU A 74 -6.03 -13.52 -8.72
N LEU A 75 -6.73 -13.13 -9.79
CA LEU A 75 -8.10 -12.62 -9.68
C LEU A 75 -9.07 -13.64 -9.07
N SER A 76 -8.83 -14.94 -9.27
CA SER A 76 -9.64 -16.00 -8.67
C SER A 76 -9.32 -16.18 -7.18
N ALA A 77 -8.04 -16.05 -6.79
CA ALA A 77 -7.63 -16.07 -5.40
C ALA A 77 -8.18 -14.86 -4.62
N GLU A 78 -8.11 -13.67 -5.21
CA GLU A 78 -8.62 -12.44 -4.60
C GLU A 78 -10.15 -12.45 -4.50
N ARG A 79 -10.85 -12.99 -5.51
CA ARG A 79 -12.31 -13.23 -5.42
C ARG A 79 -12.69 -14.27 -4.37
N MET A 80 -11.90 -15.32 -4.17
CA MET A 80 -12.19 -16.30 -3.11
C MET A 80 -12.05 -15.66 -1.72
N ILE A 81 -11.07 -14.79 -1.52
CA ILE A 81 -10.91 -14.04 -0.26
C ILE A 81 -12.06 -13.04 -0.06
N SER A 82 -12.55 -12.38 -1.11
CA SER A 82 -13.69 -11.47 -0.99
C SER A 82 -14.99 -12.20 -0.66
N LEU A 83 -15.23 -13.36 -1.29
CA LEU A 83 -16.40 -14.19 -1.04
C LEU A 83 -16.40 -14.80 0.38
N ASP A 84 -15.24 -15.27 0.86
CA ASP A 84 -15.10 -15.78 2.22
C ASP A 84 -15.36 -14.67 3.26
N ARG A 85 -14.86 -13.46 2.99
CA ARG A 85 -15.14 -12.27 3.81
C ARG A 85 -16.63 -11.92 3.82
N GLU A 86 -17.31 -11.93 2.68
CA GLU A 86 -18.75 -11.68 2.57
C GLU A 86 -19.56 -12.74 3.32
N ALA A 87 -19.19 -14.02 3.20
CA ALA A 87 -19.82 -15.11 3.95
C ALA A 87 -19.62 -14.98 5.47
N VAL A 88 -18.43 -14.57 5.92
CA VAL A 88 -18.18 -14.28 7.34
C VAL A 88 -19.02 -13.10 7.81
N ILE A 89 -19.13 -12.01 7.05
CA ILE A 89 -19.98 -10.86 7.39
C ILE A 89 -21.44 -11.30 7.54
N GLN A 90 -21.94 -12.08 6.59
CA GLN A 90 -23.30 -12.62 6.63
C GLN A 90 -23.54 -13.50 7.87
N SER A 91 -22.56 -14.35 8.22
CA SER A 91 -22.64 -15.19 9.43
C SER A 91 -22.59 -14.38 10.74
N LEU A 92 -21.91 -13.23 10.75
CA LEU A 92 -21.87 -12.31 11.89
C LEU A 92 -23.18 -11.51 12.02
N GLU A 93 -23.83 -11.24 10.90
CA GLU A 93 -25.13 -10.60 10.84
C GLU A 93 -26.24 -11.51 11.38
N GLU A 94 -26.28 -12.79 10.96
CA GLU A 94 -27.21 -13.79 11.49
C GLU A 94 -27.03 -14.04 12.99
N ARG A 95 -25.79 -13.95 13.50
CA ARG A 95 -25.48 -14.04 14.94
C ARG A 95 -25.82 -12.76 15.72
N GLY A 96 -26.39 -11.76 15.06
CA GLY A 96 -26.80 -10.49 15.66
C GLY A 96 -25.64 -9.63 16.15
N VAL A 97 -24.40 -9.92 15.72
CA VAL A 97 -23.21 -9.13 16.04
C VAL A 97 -23.18 -7.86 15.18
N ILE A 98 -23.64 -7.96 13.94
CA ILE A 98 -23.84 -6.84 13.02
C ILE A 98 -25.34 -6.69 12.83
N LYS A 99 -25.92 -5.59 13.32
CA LYS A 99 -27.31 -5.23 12.97
C LYS A 99 -27.25 -4.34 11.74
N GLU A 100 -27.79 -4.82 10.62
CA GLU A 100 -28.15 -3.95 9.50
C GLU A 100 -28.99 -2.78 10.06
N GLY A 101 -28.52 -1.56 9.82
CA GLY A 101 -29.24 -0.35 10.21
C GLY A 101 -28.87 0.29 11.55
N ASN A 102 -27.70 0.00 12.15
CA ASN A 102 -27.20 0.89 13.21
C ASN A 102 -25.68 1.10 13.17
N VAL A 103 -25.27 2.05 12.33
CA VAL A 103 -23.92 2.65 12.31
C VAL A 103 -23.52 3.23 13.69
N ASN A 104 -24.47 3.36 14.64
CA ASN A 104 -24.25 4.03 15.91
C ASN A 104 -23.59 3.20 17.05
N THR A 105 -23.27 1.90 16.89
CA THR A 105 -22.74 1.12 18.04
C THR A 105 -21.21 1.00 18.08
N LEU A 106 -20.51 1.08 16.94
CA LEU A 106 -19.06 1.35 16.93
C LEU A 106 -18.78 2.85 17.13
N GLU A 107 -19.69 3.71 16.65
CA GLU A 107 -19.76 5.14 16.99
C GLU A 107 -20.15 5.39 18.46
N GLY A 108 -20.63 4.42 19.24
CA GLY A 108 -20.94 4.62 20.65
C GLY A 108 -19.69 4.75 21.53
N LEU A 109 -18.65 3.98 21.23
CA LEU A 109 -17.32 4.08 21.87
C LEU A 109 -16.41 5.11 21.18
N ARG A 110 -16.71 5.45 19.92
CA ARG A 110 -16.02 6.51 19.17
C ARG A 110 -16.61 7.90 19.43
N ARG A 111 -17.91 8.06 19.66
CA ARG A 111 -18.54 9.36 20.00
C ARG A 111 -18.23 9.85 21.41
N SER A 112 -17.89 8.98 22.35
CA SER A 112 -17.34 9.45 23.63
C SER A 112 -15.93 10.03 23.49
N SER A 113 -15.16 9.63 22.45
CA SER A 113 -13.82 10.19 22.18
C SER A 113 -13.81 11.30 21.11
N GLU A 114 -14.71 11.25 20.13
CA GLU A 114 -14.83 12.23 19.03
C GLU A 114 -15.66 13.47 19.41
N ALA A 115 -16.71 13.33 20.24
CA ALA A 115 -17.44 14.51 20.74
C ALA A 115 -16.61 15.29 21.79
N GLU A 116 -15.61 14.66 22.39
CA GLU A 116 -14.68 15.30 23.32
C GLU A 116 -13.41 15.85 22.62
N SER A 117 -13.02 15.30 21.46
CA SER A 117 -11.93 15.84 20.63
C SER A 117 -12.32 17.12 19.87
N LEU A 118 -13.60 17.27 19.51
CA LEU A 118 -14.15 18.46 18.85
C LEU A 118 -14.15 19.73 19.72
N ARG A 119 -13.79 19.64 21.01
CA ARG A 119 -13.62 20.81 21.90
C ARG A 119 -12.17 21.29 22.08
N ARG A 120 -11.17 20.63 21.47
CA ARG A 120 -9.74 20.91 21.79
C ARG A 120 -8.83 21.30 20.62
N GLY A 121 -9.35 21.52 19.41
CA GLY A 121 -8.52 21.93 18.26
C GLY A 121 -7.42 20.93 17.86
N ILE A 122 -7.59 19.66 18.26
CA ILE A 122 -6.70 18.54 17.92
C ILE A 122 -7.52 17.52 17.14
N LYS A 123 -7.19 17.33 15.86
CA LYS A 123 -7.83 16.36 14.97
C LYS A 123 -6.88 15.19 14.74
N VAL A 124 -7.38 13.97 14.94
CA VAL A 124 -6.58 12.76 14.71
C VAL A 124 -6.64 12.38 13.23
N LYS A 125 -5.49 12.29 12.56
CA LYS A 125 -5.38 11.83 11.16
C LYS A 125 -5.20 10.31 11.11
N SER A 126 -4.32 9.78 11.96
CA SER A 126 -4.08 8.35 12.12
C SER A 126 -3.88 8.03 13.61
N ALA A 127 -4.39 6.87 14.02
CA ALA A 127 -4.25 6.39 15.40
C ALA A 127 -3.25 5.24 15.42
N GLY A 128 -2.24 5.34 16.28
CA GLY A 128 -1.36 4.21 16.56
C GLY A 128 -2.12 3.10 17.29
N LEU A 129 -1.64 1.87 17.15
CA LEU A 129 -2.23 0.68 17.78
C LEU A 129 -1.42 0.19 19.00
N SER A 130 -0.27 0.80 19.24
CA SER A 130 0.68 0.40 20.26
C SER A 130 1.43 1.60 20.84
N LEU A 131 2.10 1.35 21.97
CA LEU A 131 2.97 2.25 22.70
C LEU A 131 4.40 1.76 22.52
N ILE A 132 5.29 2.64 22.09
CA ILE A 132 6.72 2.36 22.02
C ILE A 132 7.38 2.89 23.26
N CYS A 133 8.15 2.04 23.94
CA CYS A 133 8.88 2.46 25.13
C CYS A 133 10.00 3.44 24.75
N PRO A 134 10.05 4.66 25.32
CA PRO A 134 11.11 5.62 25.02
C PRO A 134 12.49 5.17 25.55
N LYS A 135 12.53 4.21 26.48
CA LYS A 135 13.77 3.70 27.08
C LYS A 135 14.38 2.51 26.35
N CYS A 136 13.56 1.55 25.93
CA CYS A 136 14.04 0.30 25.34
C CYS A 136 13.47 -0.02 23.95
N GLY A 137 12.60 0.83 23.39
CA GLY A 137 12.00 0.63 22.07
C GLY A 137 10.97 -0.49 21.97
N PHE A 138 10.68 -1.21 23.07
CA PHE A 138 9.74 -2.34 23.03
C PHE A 138 8.30 -1.87 22.82
N GLU A 139 7.59 -2.56 21.93
CA GLU A 139 6.19 -2.31 21.60
C GLU A 139 5.25 -2.95 22.63
N THR A 140 4.38 -2.13 23.22
CA THR A 140 3.37 -2.53 24.21
C THR A 140 1.99 -2.15 23.68
N PRO A 141 0.94 -2.98 23.82
CA PRO A 141 -0.40 -2.60 23.37
C PRO A 141 -0.91 -1.35 24.09
N LEU A 142 -1.80 -0.61 23.42
CA LEU A 142 -2.49 0.55 24.00
C LEU A 142 -3.16 0.22 25.34
N GLY A 143 -3.24 1.22 26.22
CA GLY A 143 -3.80 1.08 27.58
C GLY A 143 -2.79 0.65 28.64
N GLY A 144 -1.59 0.21 28.27
CA GLY A 144 -0.50 -0.06 29.20
C GLY A 144 -0.06 1.19 29.98
N SER A 145 0.20 1.04 31.29
CA SER A 145 0.82 2.10 32.12
C SER A 145 2.33 1.95 32.24
N LYS A 146 2.87 0.77 31.89
CA LYS A 146 4.29 0.41 31.96
C LYS A 146 4.70 -0.42 30.75
N CYS A 147 5.97 -0.31 30.36
CA CYS A 147 6.58 -1.17 29.37
C CYS A 147 6.64 -2.62 29.87
N ARG A 148 6.22 -3.58 29.05
CA ARG A 148 6.26 -5.02 29.38
C ARG A 148 7.66 -5.60 29.44
N ASN A 149 8.64 -4.96 28.79
CA ASN A 149 10.01 -5.46 28.71
C ASN A 149 10.89 -4.88 29.84
N CYS A 150 11.00 -3.55 29.94
CA CYS A 150 11.90 -2.91 30.91
C CYS A 150 11.20 -2.36 32.17
N GLY A 151 9.88 -2.41 32.26
CA GLY A 151 9.10 -1.92 33.39
C GLY A 151 8.94 -0.39 33.49
N GLU A 152 9.51 0.37 32.55
CA GLU A 152 9.45 1.84 32.53
C GLU A 152 8.00 2.33 32.44
N LYS A 153 7.67 3.41 33.17
CA LYS A 153 6.31 3.97 33.16
C LYS A 153 6.12 4.86 31.92
N PHE A 154 4.97 4.76 31.28
CA PHE A 154 4.62 5.72 30.23
C PHE A 154 4.19 7.03 30.86
N ALA A 155 4.88 8.12 30.53
CA ALA A 155 4.56 9.47 31.00
C ALA A 155 3.20 9.90 30.41
N LYS A 156 2.23 10.14 31.30
CA LYS A 156 0.90 10.67 30.94
C LYS A 156 0.79 12.10 31.45
N SER A 157 0.19 12.96 30.64
CA SER A 157 -0.09 14.35 31.05
C SER A 157 -1.30 14.40 31.98
N SER A 158 -1.22 15.16 33.06
CA SER A 158 -2.38 15.52 33.89
C SER A 158 -3.28 16.53 33.19
N ASP A 159 -2.70 17.35 32.31
CA ASP A 159 -3.44 18.37 31.56
C ASP A 159 -4.07 17.75 30.32
N PRO A 160 -5.40 17.81 30.18
CA PRO A 160 -6.14 17.21 29.07
C PRO A 160 -5.82 17.87 27.71
N ILE A 161 -5.26 19.08 27.72
CA ILE A 161 -4.84 19.82 26.52
C ILE A 161 -3.48 19.31 26.03
N ARG A 162 -2.60 18.91 26.93
CA ARG A 162 -1.27 18.36 26.64
C ARG A 162 -1.28 16.84 26.54
N ALA A 163 -2.41 16.18 26.77
CA ALA A 163 -2.53 14.73 26.65
C ALA A 163 -2.88 14.33 25.21
N CYS A 164 -2.17 13.33 24.68
CA CYS A 164 -2.50 12.70 23.42
C CYS A 164 -3.89 12.05 23.53
N PRO A 165 -4.81 12.31 22.59
CA PRO A 165 -6.17 11.77 22.66
C PRO A 165 -6.23 10.24 22.49
N ILE A 166 -5.17 9.62 21.96
CA ILE A 166 -5.11 8.17 21.70
C ILE A 166 -4.50 7.41 22.87
N CYS A 167 -3.33 7.83 23.37
CA CYS A 167 -2.63 7.10 24.44
C CYS A 167 -2.60 7.80 25.81
N GLY A 168 -3.01 9.06 25.89
CA GLY A 168 -2.89 9.91 27.08
C GLY A 168 -1.46 10.37 27.37
N GLY A 169 -0.51 10.08 26.47
CA GLY A 169 0.89 10.50 26.57
C GLY A 169 1.06 12.02 26.50
N ASP A 170 2.12 12.56 27.08
CA ASP A 170 2.40 13.99 27.02
C ASP A 170 2.82 14.43 25.60
N LEU A 171 2.04 15.34 25.02
CA LEU A 171 2.27 15.95 23.71
C LEU A 171 3.46 16.90 23.72
N ALA A 172 4.01 17.31 24.86
CA ALA A 172 5.30 18.02 24.90
C ALA A 172 6.43 17.22 24.22
N SER A 173 6.31 15.89 24.18
CA SER A 173 7.23 14.99 23.47
C SER A 173 6.87 14.75 22.00
N ALA A 174 5.82 15.40 21.48
CA ALA A 174 5.39 15.22 20.09
C ALA A 174 6.36 15.89 19.12
N GLN A 175 6.65 15.22 18.01
CA GLN A 175 7.50 15.73 16.95
C GLN A 175 6.66 16.44 15.90
N ARG A 176 7.03 17.69 15.57
CA ARG A 176 6.41 18.44 14.49
C ARG A 176 6.97 17.98 13.14
N ILE A 177 6.10 17.55 12.23
CA ILE A 177 6.46 17.09 10.88
C ILE A 177 6.07 18.13 9.82
N GLY A 178 5.01 18.90 10.06
CA GLY A 178 4.54 19.96 9.16
C GLY A 178 4.08 21.19 9.92
N ASP A 179 3.38 22.10 9.24
CA ASP A 179 2.94 23.35 9.87
C ASP A 179 1.99 23.09 11.04
N ASP A 180 0.98 22.24 10.81
CA ASP A 180 -0.03 21.86 11.80
C ASP A 180 -0.03 20.37 12.11
N ILE A 181 0.95 19.60 11.60
CA ILE A 181 1.02 18.14 11.75
C ILE A 181 2.08 17.76 12.79
N TYR A 182 1.64 17.02 13.80
CA TYR A 182 2.44 16.53 14.92
C TYR A 182 2.28 15.03 15.07
N VAL A 183 3.34 14.34 15.50
CA VAL A 183 3.32 12.91 15.80
C VAL A 183 3.62 12.70 17.26
N CYS A 184 2.75 11.95 17.94
CA CYS A 184 2.96 11.60 19.35
C CYS A 184 4.20 10.70 19.50
N GLY A 185 5.16 11.09 20.34
CA GLY A 185 6.39 10.32 20.56
C GLY A 185 6.23 8.97 21.28
N ILE A 186 5.02 8.64 21.76
CA ILE A 186 4.75 7.38 22.47
C ILE A 186 3.98 6.40 21.59
N CYS A 187 2.87 6.83 20.99
CA CYS A 187 1.99 5.95 20.21
C CYS A 187 2.06 6.18 18.70
N PHE A 188 2.90 7.13 18.23
CA PHE A 188 3.03 7.46 16.81
C PHE A 188 1.72 7.82 16.11
N SER A 189 0.72 8.30 16.86
CA SER A 189 -0.52 8.84 16.25
C SER A 189 -0.23 10.19 15.59
N GLU A 190 -0.72 10.36 14.36
CA GLU A 190 -0.66 11.64 13.64
C GLU A 190 -1.82 12.53 14.05
N LEU A 191 -1.47 13.75 14.46
CA LEU A 191 -2.36 14.75 14.99
C LEU A 191 -2.21 16.04 14.18
N GLU A 192 -3.34 16.57 13.74
CA GLU A 192 -3.46 17.91 13.19
C GLU A 192 -3.90 18.84 14.32
N ILE A 193 -3.00 19.74 14.74
CA ILE A 193 -3.18 20.63 15.89
C ILE A 193 -3.22 22.06 15.39
N ASP A 194 -4.32 22.78 15.65
CA ASP A 194 -4.46 24.19 15.31
C ASP A 194 -3.36 25.04 15.98
N GLN A 195 -2.90 26.08 15.29
CA GLN A 195 -1.82 26.96 15.75
C GLN A 195 -2.07 27.57 17.15
N GLN A 196 -3.32 27.89 17.50
CA GLN A 196 -3.66 28.41 18.83
C GLN A 196 -3.49 27.35 19.92
N THR A 197 -3.87 26.11 19.62
CA THR A 197 -3.71 24.98 20.54
C THR A 197 -2.25 24.58 20.66
N ALA A 198 -1.52 24.53 19.54
CA ALA A 198 -0.09 24.23 19.53
C ALA A 198 0.70 25.22 20.41
N ARG A 199 0.38 26.52 20.35
CA ARG A 199 0.98 27.53 21.24
C ARG A 199 0.74 27.28 22.72
N ARG A 200 -0.34 26.61 23.13
CA ARG A 200 -0.62 26.31 24.54
C ARG A 200 0.09 25.03 25.02
N ILE A 201 0.41 24.14 24.09
CA ILE A 201 1.05 22.85 24.37
C ILE A 201 2.57 23.00 24.39
N PHE A 202 3.14 23.71 23.42
CA PHE A 202 4.58 23.73 23.14
C PHE A 202 5.32 25.01 23.54
N VAL A 203 4.60 26.05 23.98
CA VAL A 203 5.17 27.30 24.53
C VAL A 203 4.87 27.37 26.01
#